data_AF-A0A8J3AIS0-F1
#
_entry.id   AF-A0A8J3AIS0-F1
#
_cell.length_a   1.000
_cell.length_b   1.000
_cell.length_c   1.000
_cell.angle_alpha   90.00
_cell.angle_beta   90.00
_cell.angle_gamma   90.00
#
_symmetry.space_group_name_H-M   'P 1'
#
loop_
_entity.id
_entity.type
_entity.pdbx_description
1 polymer ?
#
loop_
_entity_poly.entity_id
_entity_poly.type
_entity_poly.pdbx_seq_one_letter_code
_entity_poly.pdbx_strand_id
1 'polypeptide(L)'
;METYIKNFINRLFEVRIKQIDLIKKILSGLMIIYLIYSFTAEEVHHINKGLFYLLFATISLLNSLENRILKKKVTNDFDAWLLGGVLFFIIGIIVIFDI
;
A
#
# COMPACT_ATOMS: atom_id res chain seq x y z
N MET A 1 -28.56 -20.24 14.31
CA MET A 1 -28.22 -18.82 14.58
C MET A 1 -26.73 -18.56 14.34
N GLU A 2 -25.83 -19.41 14.85
CA GLU A 2 -24.37 -19.29 14.63
C GLU A 2 -23.95 -19.27 13.15
N THR A 3 -24.55 -20.10 12.29
CA THR A 3 -24.20 -20.18 10.86
C THR A 3 -24.48 -18.88 10.10
N TYR A 4 -25.57 -18.19 10.44
CA TYR A 4 -25.95 -16.92 9.81
C TYR A 4 -24.99 -15.79 10.20
N ILE A 5 -24.62 -15.72 11.48
CA ILE A 5 -23.65 -14.74 11.98
C ILE A 5 -22.27 -14.98 11.34
N LYS A 6 -21.83 -16.23 11.26
CA LYS A 6 -20.56 -16.59 10.60
C LYS A 6 -20.54 -16.23 9.12
N ASN A 7 -21.62 -16.49 8.38
CA ASN A 7 -21.75 -16.11 6.97
C ASN A 7 -21.76 -14.59 6.77
N PHE A 8 -22.43 -13.84 7.66
CA PHE A 8 -22.45 -12.38 7.60
C PHE A 8 -21.05 -11.79 7.83
N ILE A 9 -20.33 -12.28 8.84
CA ILE A 9 -18.96 -11.87 9.14
C ILE A 9 -18.03 -12.18 7.96
N ASN A 10 -18.11 -13.37 7.37
CA ASN A 10 -17.29 -13.74 6.21
C ASN A 10 -17.53 -12.79 5.01
N ARG A 11 -18.80 -12.47 4.72
CA ARG A 11 -19.13 -11.51 3.65
C ARG A 11 -18.54 -10.12 3.90
N LEU A 12 -18.61 -9.62 5.14
CA LEU A 12 -18.01 -8.33 5.49
C LEU A 12 -16.49 -8.33 5.31
N PHE A 13 -15.82 -9.43 5.65
CA PHE A 13 -14.38 -9.59 5.42
C PHE A 13 -14.04 -9.60 3.93
N GLU A 14 -14.76 -10.36 3.11
CA GLU A 14 -14.55 -10.41 1.66
C GLU A 14 -14.68 -9.04 0.99
N VAL A 15 -15.69 -8.26 1.39
CA VAL A 15 -15.90 -6.90 0.86
C VAL A 15 -14.71 -6.00 1.21
N ARG A 16 -14.22 -6.03 2.45
CA ARG A 16 -13.07 -5.21 2.88
C ARG A 16 -11.79 -5.57 2.12
N ILE A 17 -11.53 -6.86 1.91
CA ILE A 17 -10.34 -7.31 1.15
C ILE A 17 -10.43 -6.86 -0.32
N LYS A 18 -11.60 -6.97 -0.95
CA LYS A 18 -11.82 -6.48 -2.32
C LYS A 18 -11.62 -4.97 -2.44
N GLN A 19 -12.06 -4.20 -1.44
CA GLN A 19 -11.83 -2.75 -1.39
C GLN A 19 -10.34 -2.42 -1.26
N ILE A 20 -9.60 -3.12 -0.39
CA ILE A 20 -8.15 -2.94 -0.25
C ILE A 20 -7.43 -3.25 -1.56
N ASP A 21 -7.78 -4.35 -2.22
CA ASP A 21 -7.21 -4.73 -3.52
C ASP A 21 -7.49 -3.67 -4.60
N LEU A 22 -8.72 -3.15 -4.65
CA LEU A 22 -9.10 -2.09 -5.57
C LEU A 22 -8.27 -0.81 -5.33
N ILE A 23 -8.13 -0.38 -4.07
CA ILE A 23 -7.33 0.80 -3.71
C ILE A 23 -5.88 0.61 -4.16
N LYS A 24 -5.28 -0.55 -3.86
CA LYS A 24 -3.90 -0.85 -4.29
C LYS A 24 -3.75 -0.76 -5.80
N LYS A 25 -4.68 -1.30 -6.59
CA LYS A 25 -4.65 -1.21 -8.06
C LYS A 25 -4.66 0.23 -8.56
N ILE A 26 -5.51 1.07 -7.98
CA ILE A 26 -5.57 2.50 -8.33
C ILE A 26 -4.24 3.19 -8.01
N LEU A 27 -3.69 2.96 -6.81
CA LEU A 27 -2.40 3.53 -6.40
C LEU A 27 -1.24 3.05 -7.28
N SER A 28 -1.21 1.77 -7.64
CA SER A 28 -0.22 1.22 -8.58
C SER A 28 -0.33 1.86 -9.97
N GLY A 29 -1.55 2.18 -10.43
CA GLY A 29 -1.75 2.94 -11.66
C GLY A 29 -1.09 4.32 -11.61
N LEU A 30 -1.25 5.05 -10.52
CA LEU A 30 -0.58 6.34 -10.31
C LEU A 30 0.95 6.20 -10.29
N MET A 31 1.47 5.13 -9.69
CA MET A 31 2.91 4.84 -9.72
C MET A 31 3.43 4.60 -11.14
N ILE A 32 2.69 3.87 -11.97
CA ILE A 32 3.08 3.65 -13.37
C ILE A 32 3.12 4.98 -14.14
N ILE A 33 2.13 5.84 -13.94
CA ILE A 33 2.11 7.17 -14.55
C ILE A 33 3.34 7.98 -14.14
N TYR A 34 3.69 7.97 -12.85
CA TYR A 34 4.92 8.62 -12.37
C TYR A 34 6.17 8.03 -13.02
N LEU A 35 6.27 6.70 -13.14
CA LEU A 35 7.42 6.05 -13.76
C LEU A 35 7.57 6.47 -15.23
N ILE A 36 6.49 6.48 -16.00
CA ILE A 36 6.50 6.95 -17.39
C ILE A 36 6.96 8.40 -17.45
N TYR A 37 6.39 9.27 -16.62
CA TYR A 37 6.79 10.67 -16.52
C TYR A 37 8.30 10.81 -16.21
N SER A 38 8.81 10.01 -15.26
CA SER A 38 10.21 10.06 -14.83
C SER A 38 11.21 9.67 -15.93
N PHE A 39 10.81 8.83 -16.90
CA PHE A 39 11.65 8.49 -18.04
C PHE A 39 11.69 9.59 -19.11
N THR A 40 10.64 10.42 -19.18
CA THR A 40 10.53 11.51 -20.16
C THR A 40 11.06 12.84 -19.65
N ALA A 41 11.20 12.99 -18.33
CA ALA A 41 11.69 14.21 -17.70
C ALA A 41 13.22 14.21 -17.62
N GLU A 42 13.85 15.34 -17.96
CA GLU A 42 15.30 15.53 -17.79
C GLU A 42 15.70 15.49 -16.30
N GLU A 43 14.88 16.10 -15.44
CA GLU A 43 15.00 16.02 -13.99
C GLU A 43 13.63 15.85 -13.34
N VAL A 44 13.53 14.92 -12.38
CA VAL A 44 12.31 14.70 -11.62
C VAL A 44 12.35 15.54 -10.35
N HIS A 45 11.39 16.47 -10.22
CA HIS A 45 11.26 17.31 -9.04
C HIS A 45 11.16 16.45 -7.76
N HIS A 46 11.90 16.85 -6.71
CA HIS A 46 11.99 16.09 -5.45
C HIS A 46 10.61 15.79 -4.84
N ILE A 47 9.66 16.73 -4.91
CA ILE A 47 8.26 16.52 -4.50
C ILE A 47 7.64 15.30 -5.19
N ASN A 48 7.80 15.16 -6.51
CA ASN A 48 7.21 14.04 -7.26
C ASN A 48 7.84 12.71 -6.84
N LYS A 49 9.16 12.71 -6.61
CA LYS A 49 9.91 11.54 -6.11
C LYS A 49 9.48 11.15 -4.69
N GLY A 50 9.29 12.13 -3.82
CA GLY A 50 8.78 11.93 -2.47
C GLY A 50 7.35 11.41 -2.44
N LEU A 51 6.46 11.95 -3.28
CA LEU A 51 5.10 11.44 -3.46
C LEU A 51 5.09 9.98 -3.96
N PHE A 52 6.00 9.62 -4.86
CA PHE A 52 6.16 8.23 -5.29
C PHE A 52 6.52 7.30 -4.11
N TYR A 53 7.45 7.71 -3.25
CA TYR A 53 7.78 6.93 -2.05
C TYR A 53 6.60 6.83 -1.08
N LEU A 54 5.81 7.90 -0.91
CA LEU A 54 4.59 7.86 -0.08
C LEU A 54 3.50 6.94 -0.67
N LEU A 55 3.36 6.89 -2.00
CA LEU A 55 2.46 5.94 -2.67
C LEU A 55 2.89 4.51 -2.40
N PHE A 56 4.19 4.22 -2.56
CA PHE A 56 4.74 2.89 -2.28
C PHE A 56 4.59 2.49 -0.81
N ALA A 57 4.82 3.43 0.11
CA ALA A 57 4.59 3.24 1.55
C ALA A 57 3.14 2.86 1.84
N THR A 58 2.20 3.59 1.24
CA THR A 58 0.76 3.35 1.41
C THR A 58 0.35 1.96 0.93
N ILE A 59 0.83 1.54 -0.25
CA ILE A 59 0.57 0.18 -0.78
C ILE A 59 1.14 -0.89 0.15
N SER A 60 2.35 -0.68 0.67
CA SER A 60 3.01 -1.62 1.58
C SER A 60 2.25 -1.76 2.90
N LEU A 61 1.76 -0.64 3.47
CA LEU A 61 0.90 -0.67 4.66
C LEU A 61 -0.45 -1.36 4.39
N LEU A 62 -1.05 -1.16 3.21
CA LEU A 62 -2.26 -1.88 2.81
C LEU A 62 -2.02 -3.39 2.67
N ASN A 63 -0.88 -3.82 2.13
CA ASN A 63 -0.49 -5.23 2.07
C ASN A 63 -0.30 -5.84 3.47
N SER A 64 0.33 -5.10 4.38
CA SER A 64 0.46 -5.50 5.78
C SER A 64 -0.93 -5.66 6.43
N LEU A 65 -1.82 -4.68 6.26
CA LEU A 65 -3.18 -4.72 6.78
C LEU A 65 -4.01 -5.88 6.20
N GLU A 66 -3.91 -6.14 4.90
CA GLU A 66 -4.56 -7.28 4.24
C GLU A 66 -4.07 -8.61 4.83
N ASN A 67 -2.76 -8.78 4.98
CA ASN A 67 -2.17 -10.00 5.55
C ASN A 67 -2.64 -10.23 7.00
N ARG A 68 -2.78 -9.15 7.79
CA ARG A 68 -3.34 -9.22 9.15
C ARG A 68 -4.82 -9.63 9.14
N ILE A 69 -5.63 -9.07 8.24
CA ILE A 69 -7.07 -9.41 8.13
C ILE A 69 -7.25 -10.87 7.72
N LEU A 70 -6.49 -11.34 6.74
CA LEU A 70 -6.54 -12.72 6.27
C LEU A 70 -5.96 -13.73 7.27
N LYS A 71 -5.39 -13.26 8.39
CA LYS A 71 -4.69 -14.08 9.39
C LYS A 71 -3.75 -15.08 8.72
N LYS A 72 -3.06 -14.67 7.65
CA LYS A 72 -2.07 -15.51 6.98
C LYS A 72 -1.03 -15.88 8.04
N LYS A 73 -1.08 -17.13 8.48
CA LYS A 73 -0.25 -17.62 9.58
C LYS A 73 1.21 -17.50 9.15
N VAL A 74 1.95 -16.67 9.88
CA VAL A 74 3.41 -16.82 10.05
C VAL A 74 4.17 -16.84 8.72
N THR A 75 4.03 -15.79 7.90
CA THR A 75 5.09 -15.45 6.95
C THR A 75 5.70 -14.12 7.36
N ASN A 76 7.04 -14.03 7.30
CA ASN A 76 7.81 -12.80 7.50
C ASN A 76 7.30 -11.63 6.65
N ASP A 77 6.43 -11.89 5.68
CA ASP A 77 5.82 -10.93 4.79
C ASP A 77 5.05 -9.82 5.53
N PHE A 78 4.30 -10.13 6.60
CA PHE A 78 3.57 -9.07 7.33
C PHE A 78 4.54 -8.03 7.90
N ASP A 79 5.59 -8.50 8.58
CA ASP A 79 6.61 -7.66 9.20
C ASP A 79 7.44 -6.93 8.12
N ALA A 80 7.77 -7.61 7.02
CA ALA A 80 8.47 -7.00 5.89
C ALA A 80 7.66 -5.89 5.22
N TRP A 81 6.36 -6.09 4.98
CA TRP A 81 5.48 -5.07 4.38
C TRP A 81 5.27 -3.90 5.33
N LEU A 82 5.15 -4.16 6.64
CA LEU A 82 5.01 -3.11 7.64
C LEU A 82 6.29 -2.27 7.74
N LEU A 83 7.46 -2.92 7.86
CA LEU A 83 8.76 -2.26 7.92
C LEU A 83 9.05 -1.48 6.63
N GLY A 84 8.78 -2.08 5.47
CA GLY A 84 8.89 -1.40 4.17
C GLY A 84 7.98 -0.17 4.12
N GLY A 85 6.72 -0.31 4.53
CA GLY A 85 5.77 0.80 4.60
C GLY A 85 6.27 1.97 5.44
N VAL A 86 6.78 1.70 6.66
CA VAL A 86 7.32 2.73 7.54
C VAL A 86 8.59 3.37 6.97
N LEU A 87 9.50 2.57 6.42
CA LEU A 87 10.77 3.07 5.87
C LEU A 87 10.54 3.98 4.65
N PHE A 88 9.70 3.56 3.71
CA PHE A 88 9.36 4.38 2.55
C PHE A 88 8.52 5.60 2.92
N PHE A 89 7.73 5.54 4.00
CA PHE A 89 7.03 6.71 4.52
C PHE A 89 8.05 7.77 4.99
N ILE A 90 9.02 7.36 5.82
CA ILE A 90 10.07 8.27 6.32
C ILE A 90 10.87 8.84 5.15
N ILE A 91 11.32 8.01 4.21
CA ILE A 91 12.07 8.46 3.01
C ILE A 91 11.23 9.44 2.20
N GLY A 92 9.94 9.16 2.00
CA GLY A 92 9.04 10.05 1.28
C GLY A 92 8.93 11.43 1.92
N ILE A 93 8.80 11.50 3.25
CA ILE A 93 8.77 12.77 3.98
C ILE A 93 10.11 13.52 3.84
N ILE A 94 11.23 12.86 4.10
CA ILE A 94 12.59 13.43 3.96
C ILE A 94 12.77 14.06 2.56
N VAL A 95 12.41 13.32 1.51
CA VAL A 95 12.57 13.77 0.11
C VAL A 95 11.60 14.90 -0.25
N ILE A 96 10.37 14.93 0.30
CA ILE A 96 9.43 16.04 0.05
C ILE A 96 9.94 17.34 0.67
N PHE A 97 10.49 17.28 1.88
CA PHE A 97 10.93 18.45 2.61
C PHE A 97 12.39 18.85 2.35
N ASP A 98 13.11 18.07 1.53
CA ASP A 98 14.53 18.27 1.21
C ASP A 98 15.40 18.40 2.48
N ILE A 99 15.07 17.58 3.48
CA ILE A 99 15.78 17.44 4.77
C ILE A 99 16.78 16.29 4.66
#